data_AF-A0A452YRS6-F1
#
_entry.id   AF-A0A452YRS6-F1
#
_cell.length_a   1.000
_cell.length_b   1.000
_cell.length_c   1.000
_cell.angle_alpha   90.00
_cell.angle_beta   90.00
_cell.angle_gamma   90.00
#
_symmetry.space_group_name_H-M   'P 1'
#
loop_
_entity.id
_entity.type
_entity.pdbx_description
1 polymer ?
#
loop_
_entity_poly.entity_id
_entity_poly.type
_entity_poly.pdbx_seq_one_letter_code
_entity_poly.pdbx_strand_id
1 'polypeptide(L)'
;MSFAVFINAMNLWSNESVIPRTDPSSPSSWEIVDSLVKICIEEHLTDANRILTCPGNKIPLLVQMVTEPISWHLIIIQSCMRVVAPQGKKKKKSGPSLRPNMPQLQGIQRSVQCLIETLRSVQKWLSDQMSLEEQGLDILMSYLQGTGDEGPGQTFRVLEEKPAAHASELGDRIAQSLEAWSSTGVVRRIVGAEHEVLAEFKKMVDSKLKLLMSESASLSSVLH
;
A
#
# COMPACT_ATOMS: atom_id res chain seq x y z
N MET A 1 3.15 3.35 -12.96
CA MET A 1 1.91 2.55 -13.07
C MET A 1 0.64 3.37 -12.92
N SER A 2 0.56 4.31 -11.97
CA SER A 2 -0.63 5.16 -11.68
C SER A 2 -1.32 5.75 -12.93
N PHE A 3 -0.55 6.39 -13.83
CA PHE A 3 -1.10 6.94 -15.08
C PHE A 3 -1.60 5.89 -16.08
N ALA A 4 -0.94 4.73 -16.16
CA ALA A 4 -1.38 3.64 -17.04
C ALA A 4 -2.64 2.95 -16.51
N VAL A 5 -2.79 2.85 -15.18
CA VAL A 5 -4.03 2.40 -14.52
C VAL A 5 -5.14 3.41 -14.82
N PHE A 6 -4.88 4.71 -14.65
CA PHE A 6 -5.84 5.77 -14.96
C PHE A 6 -6.29 5.77 -16.43
N ILE A 7 -5.36 5.73 -17.39
CA ILE A 7 -5.68 5.76 -18.82
C ILE A 7 -6.42 4.49 -19.25
N ASN A 8 -5.94 3.30 -18.86
CA ASN A 8 -6.64 2.06 -19.19
C ASN A 8 -8.02 2.03 -18.55
N ALA A 9 -8.14 2.58 -17.34
CA ALA A 9 -9.40 2.56 -16.64
C ALA A 9 -10.39 3.63 -17.17
N MET A 10 -9.90 4.75 -17.72
CA MET A 10 -10.73 5.73 -18.44
C MET A 10 -11.24 5.20 -19.78
N ASN A 11 -10.43 4.38 -20.47
CA ASN A 11 -10.83 3.75 -21.74
C ASN A 11 -11.92 2.68 -21.58
N LEU A 12 -12.28 2.31 -20.35
CA LEU A 12 -13.33 1.33 -20.03
C LEU A 12 -14.77 1.78 -20.34
N TRP A 13 -14.97 3.09 -20.51
CA TRP A 13 -16.25 3.67 -20.95
C TRP A 13 -16.33 3.86 -22.46
N SER A 14 -15.20 3.75 -23.15
CA SER A 14 -15.21 3.64 -24.60
C SER A 14 -15.51 2.18 -24.95
N ASN A 15 -16.41 1.94 -25.90
CA ASN A 15 -16.59 0.60 -26.48
C ASN A 15 -15.34 0.15 -27.27
N GLU A 16 -14.27 0.95 -27.27
CA GLU A 16 -13.01 0.68 -27.96
C GLU A 16 -12.03 0.03 -26.98
N SER A 17 -11.78 -1.26 -27.21
CA SER A 17 -10.66 -1.93 -26.55
C SER A 17 -9.34 -1.35 -27.08
N VAL A 18 -8.53 -0.76 -26.21
CA VAL A 18 -7.17 -0.26 -26.54
C VAL A 18 -6.31 -1.37 -27.17
N ILE A 19 -6.56 -2.62 -26.77
CA ILE A 19 -6.01 -3.82 -27.38
C ILE A 19 -7.14 -4.46 -28.20
N PRO A 20 -7.05 -4.53 -29.54
CA PRO A 20 -8.06 -5.17 -30.36
C PRO A 20 -8.31 -6.60 -29.85
N ARG A 21 -9.55 -6.90 -29.44
CA ARG A 21 -9.92 -8.28 -29.09
C ARG A 21 -9.85 -9.14 -30.34
N THR A 22 -8.80 -9.95 -30.46
CA THR A 22 -8.66 -10.96 -31.51
C THR A 22 -9.55 -12.19 -31.28
N ASP A 23 -9.98 -12.42 -30.03
CA ASP A 23 -10.87 -13.52 -29.62
C ASP A 23 -11.83 -13.04 -28.51
N PRO A 24 -13.14 -13.38 -28.52
CA PRO A 24 -14.04 -13.17 -27.39
C PRO A 24 -13.54 -13.75 -26.04
N SER A 25 -12.62 -14.72 -26.04
CA SER A 25 -11.97 -15.28 -24.85
C SER A 25 -10.88 -14.39 -24.23
N SER A 26 -10.40 -13.36 -24.95
CA SER A 26 -9.34 -12.48 -24.47
C SER A 26 -9.77 -11.65 -23.26
N PRO A 27 -8.89 -11.41 -22.28
CA PRO A 27 -9.25 -10.63 -21.10
C PRO A 27 -9.61 -9.19 -21.49
N SER A 28 -10.67 -8.68 -20.87
CA SER A 28 -11.06 -7.27 -20.94
C SER A 28 -9.99 -6.37 -20.33
N SER A 29 -9.95 -5.10 -20.74
CA SER A 29 -9.03 -4.11 -20.15
C SER A 29 -9.17 -4.01 -18.63
N TRP A 30 -10.38 -4.19 -18.05
CA TRP A 30 -10.58 -4.28 -16.60
C TRP A 30 -9.79 -5.43 -15.98
N GLU A 31 -9.97 -6.65 -16.50
CA GLU A 31 -9.31 -7.86 -16.00
C GLU A 31 -7.79 -7.78 -16.09
N ILE A 32 -7.27 -7.14 -17.15
CA ILE A 32 -5.82 -6.91 -17.31
C ILE A 32 -5.30 -5.98 -16.21
N VAL A 33 -5.96 -4.84 -15.98
CA VAL A 33 -5.51 -3.89 -14.95
C VAL A 33 -5.67 -4.49 -13.56
N ASP A 34 -6.78 -5.17 -13.28
CA ASP A 34 -7.01 -5.89 -12.03
C ASP A 34 -5.89 -6.90 -11.76
N SER A 35 -5.55 -7.72 -12.76
CA SER A 35 -4.50 -8.73 -12.65
C SER A 35 -3.13 -8.10 -12.44
N LEU A 36 -2.80 -7.03 -13.19
CA LEU A 36 -1.52 -6.32 -13.03
C LEU A 36 -1.38 -5.73 -11.63
N VAL A 37 -2.42 -5.05 -11.13
CA VAL A 37 -2.41 -4.47 -9.78
C VAL A 37 -2.24 -5.57 -8.74
N LYS A 38 -2.97 -6.67 -8.87
CA LYS A 38 -2.86 -7.82 -7.97
C LYS A 38 -1.47 -8.43 -7.98
N ILE A 39 -0.93 -8.77 -9.15
CA ILE A 39 0.40 -9.39 -9.31
C ILE A 39 1.47 -8.50 -8.69
N CYS A 40 1.51 -7.21 -9.03
CA CYS A 40 2.52 -6.32 -8.48
C CYS A 40 2.41 -6.22 -6.96
N ILE A 41 1.20 -6.13 -6.40
CA ILE A 41 1.01 -6.12 -4.94
C ILE A 41 1.50 -7.42 -4.31
N GLU A 42 1.13 -8.58 -4.84
CA GLU A 42 1.51 -9.89 -4.30
C GLU A 42 3.02 -10.14 -4.38
N GLU A 43 3.68 -9.74 -5.46
CA GLU A 43 5.14 -9.76 -5.60
C GLU A 43 5.80 -8.92 -4.49
N HIS A 44 5.31 -7.70 -4.28
CA HIS A 44 5.87 -6.82 -3.25
C HIS A 44 5.56 -7.26 -1.82
N LEU A 45 4.44 -7.95 -1.57
CA LEU A 45 4.16 -8.57 -0.26
C LEU A 45 5.13 -9.71 0.04
N THR A 46 5.50 -10.51 -0.96
CA THR A 46 6.45 -11.62 -0.81
C THR A 46 7.85 -11.12 -0.46
N ASP A 47 8.28 -10.04 -1.11
CA ASP A 47 9.60 -9.44 -0.90
C ASP A 47 9.71 -8.59 0.37
N ALA A 48 8.59 -8.07 0.88
CA ALA A 48 8.56 -7.23 2.08
C ALA A 48 8.66 -8.03 3.40
N ASN A 49 8.96 -9.33 3.33
CA ASN A 49 8.83 -10.28 4.44
C ASN A 49 9.63 -9.98 5.71
N ARG A 50 10.61 -9.05 5.69
CA ARG A 50 11.33 -8.63 6.90
C ARG A 50 11.73 -7.16 6.84
N ILE A 51 10.90 -6.32 7.45
CA ILE A 51 11.12 -4.87 7.47
C ILE A 51 12.36 -4.50 8.29
N LEU A 52 12.58 -5.22 9.39
CA LEU A 52 13.63 -4.94 10.36
C LEU A 52 15.03 -5.43 9.94
N THR A 53 15.20 -6.07 8.79
CA THR A 53 16.49 -6.66 8.41
C THR A 53 17.27 -5.87 7.37
N CYS A 54 16.73 -4.78 6.79
CA CYS A 54 17.48 -4.03 5.78
C CYS A 54 17.04 -2.55 5.64
N PRO A 55 17.96 -1.59 5.60
CA PRO A 55 17.69 -0.30 4.99
C PRO A 55 17.36 -0.52 3.50
N GLY A 56 16.19 -0.06 3.04
CA GLY A 56 15.74 -0.26 1.64
C GLY A 56 14.54 -1.20 1.46
N ASN A 57 13.68 -1.33 2.47
CA ASN A 57 12.45 -2.12 2.37
C ASN A 57 11.57 -1.66 1.19
N LYS A 58 10.80 -2.59 0.58
CA LYS A 58 9.88 -2.28 -0.53
C LYS A 58 8.54 -1.69 -0.05
N ILE A 59 8.44 -1.28 1.22
CA ILE A 59 7.19 -0.75 1.81
C ILE A 59 6.75 0.54 1.13
N PRO A 60 7.61 1.55 0.89
CA PRO A 60 7.18 2.77 0.22
C PRO A 60 6.54 2.48 -1.15
N LEU A 61 7.04 1.47 -1.85
CA LEU A 61 6.50 1.05 -3.14
C LEU A 61 5.15 0.35 -2.98
N LEU A 62 5.01 -0.56 -2.00
CA LEU A 62 3.73 -1.19 -1.67
C LEU A 62 2.68 -0.14 -1.27
N VAL A 63 3.07 0.82 -0.42
CA VAL A 63 2.24 1.96 -0.02
C VAL A 63 1.81 2.73 -1.27
N GLN A 64 2.75 3.09 -2.16
CA GLN A 64 2.44 3.81 -3.39
C GLN A 64 1.46 3.07 -4.30
N MET A 65 1.61 1.75 -4.44
CA MET A 65 0.70 0.95 -5.26
C MET A 65 -0.71 0.83 -4.67
N VAL A 66 -0.82 0.81 -3.34
CA VAL A 66 -2.12 0.82 -2.67
C VAL A 66 -2.73 2.22 -2.65
N THR A 67 -1.93 3.27 -2.50
CA THR A 67 -2.43 4.65 -2.43
C THR A 67 -2.88 5.16 -3.79
N GLU A 68 -2.15 4.87 -4.86
CA GLU A 68 -2.37 5.49 -6.16
C GLU A 68 -3.24 4.61 -7.10
N PRO A 69 -2.75 3.46 -7.63
CA PRO A 69 -3.54 2.56 -8.49
C PRO A 69 -4.94 2.23 -7.97
N ILE A 70 -5.06 1.85 -6.70
CA ILE A 70 -6.35 1.46 -6.12
C ILE A 70 -7.28 2.66 -5.97
N SER A 71 -6.76 3.87 -5.66
CA SER A 71 -7.60 5.07 -5.64
C SER A 71 -8.15 5.39 -7.02
N TRP A 72 -7.33 5.30 -8.06
CA TRP A 72 -7.78 5.55 -9.43
C TRP A 72 -8.85 4.55 -9.86
N HIS A 73 -8.64 3.26 -9.58
CA HIS A 73 -9.64 2.24 -9.84
C HIS A 73 -10.95 2.51 -9.10
N LEU A 74 -10.88 2.86 -7.81
CA LEU A 74 -12.06 3.15 -7.01
C LEU A 74 -12.85 4.35 -7.53
N ILE A 75 -12.16 5.44 -7.90
CA ILE A 75 -12.79 6.63 -8.49
C ILE A 75 -13.53 6.26 -9.78
N ILE A 76 -12.94 5.38 -10.59
CA ILE A 76 -13.53 4.96 -11.86
C ILE A 76 -14.74 4.07 -11.62
N ILE A 77 -14.65 3.08 -10.72
CA ILE A 77 -15.79 2.26 -10.27
C ILE A 77 -16.94 3.17 -9.78
N GLN A 78 -16.65 4.13 -8.92
CA GLN A 78 -17.65 5.08 -8.40
C GLN A 78 -18.25 5.97 -9.50
N SER A 79 -17.43 6.39 -10.46
CA SER A 79 -17.91 7.10 -11.64
C SER A 79 -18.86 6.22 -12.45
N CYS A 80 -18.52 4.95 -12.64
CA CYS A 80 -19.39 4.00 -13.33
C CYS A 80 -20.73 3.84 -12.63
N MET A 81 -20.68 3.67 -11.31
CA MET A 81 -21.86 3.45 -10.48
C MET A 81 -22.83 4.64 -10.52
N ARG A 82 -22.33 5.87 -10.57
CA ARG A 82 -23.17 7.07 -10.69
C ARG A 82 -23.95 7.13 -12.00
N VAL A 83 -23.41 6.58 -13.09
CA VAL A 83 -24.09 6.51 -14.38
C VAL A 83 -25.16 5.41 -14.38
N VAL A 84 -24.85 4.27 -13.78
CA VAL A 84 -25.74 3.10 -13.74
C VAL A 84 -26.88 3.26 -12.72
N ALA A 85 -26.63 3.91 -11.59
CA ALA A 85 -27.59 4.12 -10.51
C ALA A 85 -27.53 5.58 -10.00
N PRO A 86 -28.15 6.55 -10.71
CA PRO A 86 -28.13 7.94 -10.30
C PRO A 86 -28.88 8.14 -8.97
N GLN A 87 -28.13 8.22 -7.88
CA GLN A 87 -28.63 8.53 -6.54
C GLN A 87 -28.93 10.04 -6.45
N GLY A 88 -30.12 10.47 -6.89
CA GLY A 88 -30.55 11.87 -6.80
C GLY A 88 -32.05 12.08 -6.97
N LYS A 89 -32.68 12.82 -6.03
CA LYS A 89 -34.08 13.25 -6.12
C LYS A 89 -34.30 14.21 -7.30
N LYS A 90 -35.07 13.75 -8.29
CA LYS A 90 -35.84 14.50 -9.32
C LYS A 90 -35.08 15.50 -10.23
N LYS A 91 -34.97 15.16 -11.52
CA LYS A 91 -35.32 16.08 -12.63
C LYS A 91 -35.93 15.30 -13.80
N LYS A 92 -37.18 15.64 -14.14
CA LYS A 92 -37.94 15.14 -15.31
C LYS A 92 -37.24 15.53 -16.62
N LYS A 93 -36.95 14.55 -17.50
CA LYS A 93 -37.41 14.44 -18.92
C LYS A 93 -36.49 13.52 -19.76
N SER A 94 -37.05 12.38 -20.14
CA SER A 94 -37.00 11.73 -21.47
C SER A 94 -35.68 11.80 -22.28
N GLY A 95 -34.89 10.74 -22.17
CA GLY A 95 -33.99 10.20 -23.21
C GLY A 95 -34.00 8.67 -23.08
N PRO A 96 -33.52 7.88 -24.08
CA PRO A 96 -33.49 6.42 -23.97
C PRO A 96 -32.82 6.06 -22.65
N SER A 97 -33.52 5.34 -21.77
CA SER A 97 -32.88 4.80 -20.59
C SER A 97 -31.76 3.90 -21.10
N LEU A 98 -30.51 4.33 -20.91
CA LEU A 98 -29.38 3.41 -21.01
C LEU A 98 -29.65 2.35 -19.95
N ARG A 99 -30.28 1.25 -20.36
CA ARG A 99 -30.26 0.04 -19.55
C ARG A 99 -28.78 -0.22 -19.26
N PRO A 100 -28.39 -0.43 -18.01
CA PRO A 100 -27.01 -0.76 -17.72
C PRO A 100 -26.64 -2.00 -18.53
N ASN A 101 -25.55 -1.91 -19.28
CA ASN A 101 -25.03 -3.05 -20.03
C ASN A 101 -24.67 -4.13 -19.00
N MET A 102 -25.48 -5.19 -18.93
CA MET A 102 -25.34 -6.28 -17.96
C MET A 102 -23.90 -6.85 -17.90
N PRO A 103 -23.20 -7.06 -19.03
CA PRO A 103 -21.80 -7.51 -19.02
C PRO A 103 -20.83 -6.51 -18.38
N GLN A 104 -21.10 -5.21 -18.51
CA GLN A 104 -20.28 -4.14 -17.92
C GLN A 104 -20.43 -4.10 -16.40
N LEU A 105 -21.66 -4.29 -15.90
CA LEU A 105 -21.93 -4.32 -14.47
C LEU A 105 -21.29 -5.56 -13.79
N GLN A 106 -21.33 -6.71 -14.46
CA GLN A 106 -20.62 -7.91 -14.01
C GLN A 106 -19.10 -7.73 -14.03
N GLY A 107 -18.55 -7.03 -15.03
CA GLY A 107 -17.12 -6.67 -15.06
C GLY A 107 -16.71 -5.82 -13.87
N ILE A 108 -17.49 -4.78 -13.56
CA ILE A 108 -17.26 -3.91 -12.39
C ILE A 108 -17.35 -4.72 -11.09
N GLN A 109 -18.33 -5.61 -10.94
CA GLN A 109 -18.45 -6.47 -9.76
C GLN A 109 -17.22 -7.35 -9.57
N ARG A 110 -16.70 -7.94 -10.65
CA ARG A 110 -15.47 -8.76 -10.60
C ARG A 110 -14.24 -7.93 -10.23
N SER A 111 -14.12 -6.70 -10.76
CA SER A 111 -13.04 -5.79 -10.39
C SER A 111 -13.10 -5.38 -8.92
N VAL A 112 -14.29 -5.01 -8.41
CA VAL A 112 -14.48 -4.70 -6.97
C VAL A 112 -14.07 -5.88 -6.10
N GLN A 113 -14.47 -7.10 -6.47
CA GLN A 113 -14.11 -8.30 -5.72
C GLN A 113 -12.59 -8.56 -5.75
N CYS A 114 -11.95 -8.41 -6.91
CA CYS A 114 -10.50 -8.55 -7.04
C CYS A 114 -9.73 -7.55 -6.16
N LEU A 115 -10.16 -6.29 -6.13
CA LEU A 115 -9.55 -5.26 -5.29
C LEU A 115 -9.75 -5.55 -3.80
N ILE A 116 -10.93 -6.05 -3.38
CA ILE A 116 -11.19 -6.46 -2.00
C ILE A 116 -10.24 -7.59 -1.58
N GLU A 117 -10.09 -8.62 -2.41
CA GLU A 117 -9.19 -9.74 -2.13
C GLU A 117 -7.74 -9.28 -2.03
N THR A 118 -7.31 -8.45 -2.99
CA THR A 118 -5.96 -7.89 -3.01
C THR A 118 -5.67 -7.08 -1.74
N LEU A 119 -6.58 -6.18 -1.34
CA LEU A 119 -6.41 -5.40 -0.12
C LEU A 119 -6.49 -6.24 1.16
N ARG A 120 -7.27 -7.34 1.18
CA ARG A 120 -7.28 -8.28 2.32
C ARG A 120 -5.93 -8.96 2.48
N SER A 121 -5.26 -9.32 1.39
CA SER A 121 -3.89 -9.85 1.45
C SER A 121 -2.92 -8.84 2.07
N VAL A 122 -3.02 -7.56 1.68
CA VAL A 122 -2.23 -6.48 2.30
C VAL A 122 -2.57 -6.29 3.77
N GLN A 123 -3.87 -6.25 4.12
CA GLN A 123 -4.34 -6.09 5.50
C GLN A 123 -3.85 -7.23 6.41
N LYS A 124 -3.85 -8.46 5.90
CA LYS A 124 -3.32 -9.63 6.60
C LYS A 124 -1.83 -9.46 6.83
N TRP A 125 -1.06 -9.19 5.78
CA TRP A 125 0.38 -8.98 5.88
C TRP A 125 0.73 -7.86 6.88
N LEU A 126 0.01 -6.74 6.88
CA LEU A 126 0.23 -5.65 7.84
C LEU A 126 0.00 -6.10 9.29
N SER A 127 -1.05 -6.89 9.53
CA SER A 127 -1.32 -7.44 10.86
C SER A 127 -0.20 -8.38 11.32
N ASP A 128 0.31 -9.20 10.40
CA ASP A 128 1.42 -10.11 10.68
C ASP A 128 2.71 -9.33 11.01
N GLN A 129 3.02 -8.25 10.27
CA GLN A 129 4.19 -7.42 10.53
C GLN A 129 4.11 -6.68 11.87
N MET A 130 2.93 -6.14 12.23
CA MET A 130 2.75 -5.45 13.51
C MET A 130 2.91 -6.38 14.71
N SER A 131 2.69 -7.69 14.55
CA SER A 131 2.92 -8.69 15.62
C SER A 131 4.41 -8.96 15.92
N LEU A 132 5.30 -8.63 14.97
CA LEU A 132 6.75 -8.86 15.09
C LEU A 132 7.48 -7.75 15.85
N GLU A 133 6.81 -6.63 16.13
CA GLU A 133 7.36 -5.45 16.81
C GLU A 133 8.01 -5.77 18.15
N GLU A 134 7.37 -6.62 18.97
CA GLU A 134 7.88 -6.99 20.30
C GLU A 134 9.27 -7.65 20.22
N GLN A 135 9.58 -8.29 19.09
CA GLN A 135 10.87 -8.97 18.86
C GLN A 135 11.86 -8.10 18.07
N GLY A 136 11.39 -7.02 17.44
CA GLY A 136 12.19 -6.25 16.48
C GLY A 136 13.33 -5.46 17.10
N LEU A 137 13.10 -4.92 18.30
CA LEU A 137 14.14 -4.26 19.08
C LEU A 137 15.28 -5.23 19.42
N ASP A 138 14.96 -6.41 19.93
CA ASP A 138 15.94 -7.41 20.33
C ASP A 138 16.74 -7.94 19.12
N ILE A 139 16.06 -8.17 18.00
CA ILE A 139 16.70 -8.58 16.75
C ILE A 139 17.68 -7.51 16.25
N LEU A 140 17.26 -6.25 16.17
CA LEU A 140 18.12 -5.15 15.72
C LEU A 140 19.30 -4.92 16.67
N MET A 141 19.06 -4.97 17.97
CA MET A 141 20.12 -4.87 18.97
C MET A 141 21.13 -6.01 18.85
N SER A 142 20.70 -7.23 18.53
CA SER A 142 21.61 -8.37 18.32
C SER A 142 22.58 -8.14 17.16
N TYR A 143 22.14 -7.49 16.08
CA TYR A 143 23.01 -7.14 14.94
C TYR A 143 24.04 -6.07 15.30
N LEU A 144 23.71 -5.18 16.24
CA LEU A 144 24.60 -4.11 16.69
C LEU A 144 25.59 -4.57 17.77
N GLN A 145 25.24 -5.58 18.56
CA GLN A 145 26.05 -6.13 19.64
C GLN A 145 27.11 -7.14 19.16
N GLY A 146 27.17 -7.46 17.86
CA GLY A 146 28.19 -8.34 17.30
C GLY A 146 29.61 -7.84 17.56
N THR A 147 30.52 -8.75 17.91
CA THR A 147 31.93 -8.47 18.22
C THR A 147 32.82 -8.22 17.01
N GLY A 148 32.25 -8.15 15.80
CA GLY A 148 33.01 -7.88 14.58
C GLY A 148 33.47 -6.42 14.52
N ASP A 149 34.73 -6.21 14.16
CA ASP A 149 35.31 -4.86 13.97
C ASP A 149 34.85 -4.18 12.66
N GLU A 150 34.02 -4.86 11.87
CA GLU A 150 33.44 -4.33 10.64
C GLU A 150 31.92 -4.16 10.75
N GLY A 151 31.40 -3.08 10.16
CA GLY A 151 29.96 -2.83 10.02
C GLY A 151 29.37 -1.84 11.02
N PRO A 152 28.02 -1.71 11.04
CA PRO A 152 27.34 -0.67 11.79
C PRO A 152 27.55 -0.77 13.32
N GLY A 153 27.70 -1.99 13.87
CA GLY A 153 27.94 -2.20 15.31
C GLY A 153 29.19 -1.49 15.83
N GLN A 154 30.27 -1.44 15.04
CA GLN A 154 31.48 -0.70 15.39
C GLN A 154 31.23 0.80 15.47
N THR A 155 30.43 1.35 14.55
CA THR A 155 30.06 2.78 14.58
C THR A 155 29.25 3.11 15.83
N PHE A 156 28.29 2.26 16.20
CA PHE A 156 27.52 2.45 17.43
C PHE A 156 28.39 2.37 18.69
N ARG A 157 29.32 1.41 18.76
CA ARG A 157 30.28 1.30 19.87
C ARG A 157 31.15 2.54 20.01
N VAL A 158 31.76 3.01 18.92
CA VAL A 158 32.60 4.22 18.92
C VAL A 158 31.83 5.46 19.39
N LEU A 159 30.56 5.58 19.00
CA LEU A 159 29.72 6.71 19.45
C LEU A 159 29.31 6.62 20.93
N GLU A 160 29.28 5.43 21.51
CA GLU A 160 28.98 5.20 22.93
C GLU A 160 30.24 5.20 23.82
N GLU A 161 31.41 4.95 23.26
CA GLU A 161 32.69 4.95 23.98
C GLU A 161 33.08 6.38 24.40
N LYS A 162 32.74 6.70 25.66
CA LYS A 162 33.16 7.87 26.47
C LYS A 162 33.55 9.13 25.67
N PRO A 163 32.56 9.90 25.19
CA PRO A 163 32.77 11.15 24.46
C PRO A 163 33.60 12.19 25.23
N ALA A 164 33.49 12.19 26.56
CA ALA A 164 34.25 13.07 27.46
C ALA A 164 35.77 12.83 27.39
N ALA A 165 36.22 11.61 27.07
CA ALA A 165 37.65 11.30 26.88
C ALA A 165 38.21 11.93 25.59
N HIS A 166 37.33 12.24 24.63
CA HIS A 166 37.67 12.83 23.34
C HIS A 166 37.25 14.30 23.23
N ALA A 167 36.85 14.95 24.35
CA ALA A 167 36.36 16.32 24.34
C ALA A 167 37.39 17.34 23.81
N SER A 168 38.69 17.10 24.03
CA SER A 168 39.77 17.93 23.47
C SER A 168 39.89 17.85 21.94
N GLU A 169 39.44 16.74 21.33
CA GLU A 169 39.49 16.52 19.88
C GLU A 169 38.17 16.89 19.19
N LEU A 170 37.04 16.64 19.86
CA LEU A 170 35.68 16.87 19.34
C LEU A 170 35.14 18.26 19.67
N GLY A 171 35.66 18.91 20.71
CA GLY A 171 35.11 20.13 21.30
C GLY A 171 33.89 19.89 22.19
N ASP A 172 33.74 20.73 23.21
CA ASP A 172 32.78 20.56 24.32
C ASP A 172 31.34 20.34 23.86
N ARG A 173 30.90 21.06 22.81
CA ARG A 173 29.52 20.96 22.29
C ARG A 173 29.20 19.60 21.69
N ILE A 174 30.15 19.01 20.96
CA ILE A 174 29.97 17.71 20.32
C ILE A 174 30.07 16.61 21.37
N ALA A 175 31.06 16.69 22.26
CA ALA A 175 31.20 15.77 23.38
C ALA A 175 29.92 15.72 24.23
N GLN A 176 29.37 16.87 24.61
CA GLN A 176 28.11 16.95 25.37
C GLN A 176 26.90 16.39 24.61
N SER A 177 26.84 16.55 23.29
CA SER A 177 25.75 15.99 22.47
C SER A 177 25.84 14.46 22.38
N LEU A 178 27.06 13.92 22.34
CA LEU A 178 27.32 12.48 22.34
C LEU A 178 27.11 11.83 23.71
N GLU A 179 27.22 12.56 24.82
CA GLU A 179 26.86 12.03 26.15
C GLU A 179 25.38 11.61 26.25
N ALA A 180 24.51 12.28 25.49
CA ALA A 180 23.10 11.93 25.39
C ALA A 180 22.81 10.84 24.32
N TRP A 181 23.83 10.39 23.59
CA TRP A 181 23.68 9.36 22.56
C TRP A 181 23.47 7.97 23.19
N SER A 182 22.59 7.18 22.58
CA SER A 182 22.34 5.80 22.97
C SER A 182 21.92 4.99 21.75
N SER A 183 22.64 3.89 21.48
CA SER A 183 22.31 2.91 20.44
C SER A 183 20.88 2.38 20.63
N THR A 184 20.55 1.93 21.84
CA THR A 184 19.19 1.50 22.20
C THR A 184 18.15 2.58 21.95
N GLY A 185 18.45 3.84 22.29
CA GLY A 185 17.56 4.98 22.04
C GLY A 185 17.34 5.29 20.56
N VAL A 186 18.36 5.07 19.71
CA VAL A 186 18.25 5.20 18.26
C VAL A 186 17.45 4.05 17.67
N VAL A 187 17.76 2.80 18.03
CA VAL A 187 17.05 1.62 17.54
C VAL A 187 15.58 1.68 17.93
N ARG A 188 15.26 2.04 19.18
CA ARG A 188 13.87 2.21 19.62
C ARG A 188 13.12 3.25 18.78
N ARG A 189 13.78 4.36 18.42
CA ARG A 189 13.17 5.38 17.54
C ARG A 189 12.94 4.86 16.12
N ILE A 190 13.86 4.06 15.59
CA ILE A 190 13.71 3.43 14.27
C ILE A 190 12.52 2.47 14.26
N VAL A 191 12.46 1.54 15.22
CA VAL A 191 11.36 0.57 15.36
C VAL A 191 10.02 1.30 15.57
N GLY A 192 10.01 2.31 16.44
CA GLY A 192 8.80 3.10 16.69
C GLY A 192 8.31 3.86 15.46
N ALA A 193 9.20 4.49 14.70
CA ALA A 193 8.84 5.19 13.47
C ALA A 193 8.31 4.22 12.40
N GLU A 194 8.89 3.03 12.30
CA GLU A 194 8.41 1.98 11.40
C GLU A 194 7.00 1.52 11.77
N HIS A 195 6.75 1.28 13.05
CA HIS A 195 5.42 0.91 13.55
C HIS A 195 4.39 2.00 13.21
N GLU A 196 4.71 3.27 13.42
CA GLU A 196 3.83 4.39 13.10
C GLU A 196 3.45 4.41 11.61
N VAL A 197 4.43 4.20 10.72
CA VAL A 197 4.21 4.12 9.27
C VAL A 197 3.29 2.95 8.92
N LEU A 198 3.50 1.76 9.52
CA LEU A 198 2.66 0.59 9.30
C LEU A 198 1.23 0.80 9.81
N ALA A 199 1.07 1.44 10.97
CA ALA A 199 -0.23 1.74 11.55
C ALA A 199 -1.05 2.69 10.66
N GLU A 200 -0.44 3.78 10.17
CA GLU A 200 -1.12 4.69 9.24
C GLU A 200 -1.39 4.02 7.89
N PHE A 201 -0.49 3.16 7.41
CA PHE A 201 -0.74 2.40 6.20
C PHE A 201 -1.93 1.42 6.35
N LYS A 202 -2.01 0.71 7.48
CA LYS A 202 -3.13 -0.18 7.82
C LYS A 202 -4.45 0.56 7.84
N LYS A 203 -4.51 1.71 8.52
CA LYS A 203 -5.69 2.57 8.56
C LYS A 203 -6.15 2.99 7.16
N MET A 204 -5.22 3.26 6.25
CA MET A 204 -5.54 3.58 4.87
C MET A 204 -6.11 2.39 4.10
N VAL A 205 -5.51 1.20 4.25
CA VAL A 205 -6.01 -0.05 3.67
C VAL A 205 -7.43 -0.35 4.18
N ASP A 206 -7.65 -0.24 5.48
CA ASP A 206 -8.95 -0.46 6.12
C ASP A 206 -10.02 0.51 5.59
N SER A 207 -9.66 1.79 5.41
CA SER A 207 -10.54 2.80 4.82
C SER A 207 -10.95 2.44 3.39
N LYS A 208 -9.98 2.03 2.55
CA LYS A 208 -10.24 1.61 1.16
C LYS A 208 -11.09 0.34 1.08
N LEU A 209 -10.82 -0.65 1.94
CA LEU A 209 -11.62 -1.87 2.06
C LEU A 209 -13.08 -1.53 2.39
N LYS A 210 -13.30 -0.65 3.37
CA LYS A 210 -14.64 -0.21 3.74
C LYS A 210 -15.39 0.44 2.57
N LEU A 211 -14.71 1.27 1.80
CA LEU A 211 -15.30 1.89 0.60
C LEU A 211 -15.65 0.83 -0.46
N LEU A 212 -14.75 -0.08 -0.78
CA LEU A 212 -15.01 -1.16 -1.76
C LEU A 212 -16.16 -2.08 -1.32
N MET A 213 -16.27 -2.40 -0.03
CA MET A 213 -17.39 -3.17 0.49
C MET A 213 -18.73 -2.43 0.32
N SER A 214 -18.74 -1.10 0.49
CA SER A 214 -19.93 -0.27 0.22
C SER A 214 -20.31 -0.27 -1.27
N GLU A 215 -19.32 -0.18 -2.16
CA GLU A 215 -19.56 -0.27 -3.61
C GLU A 215 -20.07 -1.66 -4.02
N SER A 216 -19.50 -2.73 -3.45
CA SER A 216 -19.96 -4.11 -3.68
C SER A 216 -21.41 -4.34 -3.26
N ALA A 217 -21.80 -3.81 -2.10
CA ALA A 217 -23.18 -3.86 -1.63
C ALA A 217 -24.13 -3.07 -2.56
N SER A 218 -23.69 -1.91 -3.04
CA SER A 218 -24.45 -1.07 -3.97
C SER A 218 -24.59 -1.72 -5.36
N LEU A 219 -23.57 -2.43 -5.83
CA LEU A 219 -23.63 -3.22 -7.05
C LEU A 219 -24.62 -4.37 -6.95
N SER A 220 -24.58 -5.08 -5.82
CA SER A 220 -25.47 -6.23 -5.58
C SER A 220 -26.95 -5.82 -5.57
N SER A 221 -27.28 -4.61 -5.09
CA SER A 221 -28.66 -4.10 -5.10
C SER A 221 -29.15 -3.61 -6.46
N VAL A 222 -28.25 -3.33 -7.40
CA VAL A 222 -28.60 -2.96 -8.79
C VAL A 222 -28.76 -4.20 -9.68
N LEU A 223 -28.11 -5.30 -9.31
CA LEU A 223 -28.14 -6.58 -10.03
C LEU A 223 -29.38 -7.43 -9.72
N HIS A 224 -30.05 -7.17 -8.60
CA HIS A 224 -31.24 -7.88 -8.12
C HIS A 224 -32.48 -6.98 -8.16
#